data_AF-A0A957XTY0-F1
#
_entry.id   AF-A0A957XTY0-F1
#
_cell.length_a   1.000
_cell.length_b   1.000
_cell.length_c   1.000
_cell.angle_alpha   90.00
_cell.angle_beta   90.00
_cell.angle_gamma   90.00
#
_symmetry.space_group_name_H-M   'P 1'
#
loop_
_entity.id
_entity.type
_entity.pdbx_description
1 polymer ?
#
loop_
_entity_poly.entity_id
_entity_poly.type
_entity_poly.pdbx_seq_one_letter_code
_entity_poly.pdbx_strand_id
1 'polypeptide(L)'
;MSAGNGLLIVIGLTLIVFGLAYPFIVLWRLNRQLSGKEAVVNSQLVITLVLAGLVPLMAVLTGFWLMTPRARASLFYLGALLATGVLLICTLLAGWYINRKR
;
A
#
# COMPACT_ATOMS: atom_id res chain seq x y z
N MET A 1 17.93 22.16 13.71
CA MET A 1 17.36 20.88 13.25
C MET A 1 18.50 20.07 12.65
N SER A 2 18.78 18.86 13.16
CA SER A 2 19.82 17.99 12.58
C SER A 2 19.43 17.58 11.16
N ALA A 3 20.38 17.62 10.22
CA ALA A 3 20.15 17.31 8.79
C ALA A 3 19.48 15.94 8.56
N GLY A 4 19.67 14.98 9.47
CA GLY A 4 19.01 13.66 9.41
C GLY A 4 17.48 13.71 9.56
N ASN A 5 16.94 14.69 10.28
CA ASN A 5 15.48 14.82 10.44
C ASN A 5 14.80 15.37 9.18
N GLY A 6 15.48 16.24 8.42
CA GLY A 6 14.94 16.76 7.16
C GLY A 6 14.78 15.67 6.11
N LEU A 7 15.77 14.77 6.01
CA LEU A 7 15.77 13.67 5.04
C LEU A 7 14.66 12.66 5.33
N LEU A 8 14.42 12.32 6.60
CA LEU A 8 13.32 11.44 7.02
C LEU A 8 11.94 12.00 6.68
N ILE A 9 11.75 13.32 6.81
CA ILE A 9 10.49 13.97 6.43
C ILE A 9 10.28 13.88 4.92
N VAL A 10 11.31 14.15 4.12
CA VAL A 10 11.23 14.03 2.65
C VAL A 10 10.90 12.60 2.23
N ILE A 11 11.57 11.60 2.80
CA ILE A 11 11.27 10.18 2.50
C ILE A 11 9.84 9.85 2.90
N GLY A 12 9.40 10.24 4.10
CA GLY A 12 8.05 9.97 4.56
C GLY A 12 6.98 10.60 3.67
N LEU A 13 7.20 11.85 3.23
CA LEU A 13 6.26 12.56 2.35
C LEU A 13 6.20 11.90 0.98
N THR A 14 7.37 11.52 0.46
CA THR A 14 7.49 10.80 -0.81
C THR A 14 6.70 9.49 -0.74
N LEU A 15 6.88 8.70 0.32
CA LEU A 15 6.13 7.47 0.53
C LEU A 15 4.61 7.71 0.56
N ILE A 16 4.15 8.73 1.30
CA ILE A 16 2.72 9.08 1.36
C ILE A 16 2.19 9.43 -0.03
N VAL A 17 2.90 10.28 -0.78
CA VAL A 17 2.48 10.70 -2.13
C VAL A 17 2.44 9.51 -3.09
N PHE A 18 3.47 8.66 -3.09
CA PHE A 18 3.49 7.45 -3.93
C PHE A 18 2.40 6.45 -3.53
N GLY A 19 2.18 6.26 -2.24
CA GLY A 19 1.11 5.41 -1.72
C GLY A 19 -0.27 5.88 -2.17
N LEU A 20 -0.53 7.18 -2.06
CA LEU A 20 -1.78 7.79 -2.50
C LEU A 20 -1.94 7.78 -4.02
N ALA A 21 -0.85 7.81 -4.80
CA ALA A 21 -0.90 7.68 -6.25
C ALA A 21 -1.31 6.27 -6.71
N TYR A 22 -1.00 5.24 -5.92
CA TYR A 22 -1.31 3.85 -6.25
C TYR A 22 -2.79 3.57 -6.58
N PRO A 23 -3.79 3.96 -5.76
CA PRO A 23 -5.21 3.74 -6.09
C PRO A 23 -5.63 4.42 -7.38
N PHE A 24 -5.10 5.60 -7.72
CA PHE A 24 -5.40 6.27 -9.00
C PHE A 24 -4.89 5.47 -10.19
N ILE A 25 -3.68 4.90 -10.09
CA ILE A 25 -3.12 4.03 -11.13
C ILE A 25 -3.96 2.77 -11.28
N VAL A 26 -4.39 2.18 -10.16
CA VAL A 26 -5.24 0.98 -10.16
C VAL A 26 -6.60 1.27 -10.79
N LEU A 27 -7.27 2.36 -10.40
CA LEU A 27 -8.55 2.78 -10.97
C LEU A 27 -8.43 3.07 -12.48
N TRP A 28 -7.34 3.71 -12.91
CA TRP A 28 -7.09 3.96 -14.32
C TRP A 28 -6.91 2.67 -15.12
N ARG A 29 -6.18 1.69 -14.57
CA ARG A 29 -6.02 0.35 -15.18
C ARG A 29 -7.35 -0.40 -15.23
N LEU A 30 -8.12 -0.40 -14.14
CA LEU A 30 -9.43 -1.03 -14.07
C LEU A 30 -10.40 -0.41 -15.08
N ASN A 31 -10.41 0.92 -15.21
CA ASN A 31 -11.24 1.61 -16.20
C ASN A 31 -10.89 1.19 -17.64
N ARG A 32 -9.58 1.06 -17.95
CA ARG A 32 -9.12 0.54 -19.25
C ARG A 32 -9.55 -0.91 -19.48
N GLN A 33 -9.45 -1.79 -18.48
CA GLN A 33 -9.83 -3.20 -18.59
C GLN A 33 -11.34 -3.37 -18.78
N LEU A 34 -12.16 -2.64 -18.02
CA LEU A 34 -13.62 -2.67 -18.12
C LEU A 34 -14.12 -2.08 -19.46
N SER A 35 -13.45 -1.05 -19.98
CA SER A 35 -13.75 -0.49 -21.30
C SER A 35 -13.37 -1.44 -22.46
N GLY A 36 -12.51 -2.44 -22.21
CA GLY A 36 -11.97 -3.34 -23.23
C GLY A 36 -12.72 -4.66 -23.45
N LYS A 37 -13.82 -4.92 -22.71
CA LYS A 37 -14.55 -6.23 -22.72
C LYS A 37 -13.71 -7.44 -22.27
N GLU A 38 -12.66 -7.25 -21.48
CA GLU A 38 -12.00 -8.38 -20.82
C GLU A 38 -12.82 -8.75 -19.57
N ALA A 39 -13.34 -9.98 -19.52
CA ALA A 39 -14.02 -10.51 -18.34
C ALA A 39 -12.99 -10.70 -17.21
N VAL A 40 -12.71 -9.62 -16.47
CA VAL A 40 -11.82 -9.67 -15.30
C VAL A 40 -12.41 -10.65 -14.32
N VAL A 41 -11.64 -11.68 -13.99
CA VAL A 41 -12.13 -12.71 -13.09
C VAL A 41 -12.26 -12.11 -11.70
N ASN A 42 -13.44 -12.33 -11.11
CA ASN A 42 -13.87 -11.76 -9.84
C ASN A 42 -12.77 -11.79 -8.75
N SER A 43 -12.00 -12.89 -8.66
CA SER A 43 -10.88 -13.03 -7.71
C SER A 43 -9.73 -12.03 -7.93
N GLN A 44 -9.38 -11.69 -9.18
CA GLN A 44 -8.34 -10.70 -9.48
C GLN A 44 -8.79 -9.28 -9.14
N LEU A 45 -10.08 -8.97 -9.37
CA LEU A 45 -10.70 -7.70 -9.00
C LEU A 45 -10.67 -7.49 -7.48
N VAL A 46 -11.03 -8.52 -6.70
CA VAL A 46 -11.00 -8.46 -5.23
C VAL A 46 -9.58 -8.20 -4.71
N ILE A 47 -8.58 -8.95 -5.20
CA ILE A 47 -7.18 -8.76 -4.79
C ILE A 47 -6.69 -7.36 -5.12
N THR A 48 -7.04 -6.86 -6.32
CA THR A 48 -6.66 -5.54 -6.78
C THR A 48 -7.27 -4.44 -5.90
N LEU A 49 -8.54 -4.57 -5.50
CA LEU A 49 -9.20 -3.64 -4.59
C LEU A 49 -8.59 -3.68 -3.18
N VAL A 50 -8.28 -4.88 -2.67
CA VAL A 50 -7.61 -5.03 -1.37
C VAL A 50 -6.23 -4.38 -1.38
N LEU A 51 -5.43 -4.60 -2.44
CA LEU A 51 -4.13 -3.93 -2.61
C LEU A 51 -4.29 -2.41 -2.76
N ALA A 52 -5.31 -1.93 -3.46
CA ALA A 52 -5.58 -0.51 -3.61
C ALA A 52 -5.88 0.18 -2.27
N GLY A 53 -6.36 -0.54 -1.26
CA GLY A 53 -6.52 -0.02 0.10
C GLY A 53 -5.27 -0.23 0.98
N LEU A 54 -4.69 -1.43 0.98
CA LEU A 54 -3.58 -1.76 1.88
C LEU A 54 -2.27 -1.03 1.52
N VAL A 55 -1.98 -0.82 0.24
CA VAL A 55 -0.76 -0.14 -0.22
C VAL A 55 -0.71 1.33 0.28
N PRO A 56 -1.72 2.18 0.02
CA PRO A 56 -1.71 3.55 0.55
C PRO A 56 -1.71 3.56 2.07
N LEU A 57 -2.46 2.67 2.73
CA LEU A 57 -2.46 2.57 4.19
C LEU A 57 -1.05 2.28 4.73
N MET A 58 -0.33 1.31 4.16
CA MET A 58 1.03 0.97 4.58
C MET A 58 2.01 2.12 4.32
N ALA A 59 1.87 2.80 3.18
CA ALA A 59 2.71 3.94 2.83
C ALA A 59 2.49 5.13 3.78
N VAL A 60 1.24 5.41 4.15
CA VAL A 60 0.90 6.44 5.15
C VAL A 60 1.45 6.05 6.51
N LEU A 61 1.21 4.81 6.94
CA LEU A 61 1.69 4.35 8.24
C LEU A 61 3.22 4.42 8.34
N THR A 62 3.91 3.99 7.30
CA THR A 62 5.38 4.04 7.25
C THR A 62 5.90 5.47 7.17
N GLY A 63 5.27 6.32 6.34
CA GLY A 63 5.63 7.73 6.24
C GLY A 63 5.49 8.46 7.56
N PHE A 64 4.38 8.27 8.28
CA PHE A 64 4.17 8.89 9.58
C PHE A 64 5.15 8.37 10.65
N TRP A 65 5.45 7.06 10.64
CA TRP A 65 6.43 6.45 11.54
C TRP A 65 7.84 7.05 11.34
N LEU A 66 8.21 7.33 10.09
CA LEU A 66 9.48 7.99 9.78
C LEU A 66 9.50 9.46 10.20
N MET A 67 8.38 10.17 10.15
CA MET A 67 8.32 11.59 10.51
C MET A 67 8.22 11.86 12.01
N THR A 68 7.52 11.01 12.76
CA THR A 68 7.14 11.31 14.15
C THR A 68 7.83 10.38 15.16
N PRO A 69 8.71 10.91 16.03
CA PRO A 69 9.36 10.11 17.07
C PRO A 69 8.37 9.43 18.02
N ARG A 70 7.23 10.09 18.30
CA ARG A 70 6.15 9.55 19.14
C ARG A 70 5.51 8.30 18.54
N ALA A 71 5.37 8.22 17.22
CA ALA A 71 4.85 7.03 16.56
C ALA A 71 5.84 5.86 16.66
N ARG A 72 7.15 6.12 16.65
CA ARG A 72 8.18 5.09 16.82
C ARG A 72 8.20 4.47 18.21
N ALA A 73 7.90 5.28 19.22
CA ALA A 73 7.82 4.83 20.60
C ALA A 73 6.48 4.12 20.95
N SER A 74 5.47 4.20 20.07
CA SER A 74 4.16 3.62 20.32
C SER A 74 4.08 2.16 19.87
N LEU A 75 3.86 1.25 20.82
CA LEU A 75 3.62 -0.18 20.55
C LEU A 75 2.36 -0.42 19.72
N PHE A 76 1.31 0.39 19.93
CA PHE A 76 0.08 0.32 19.13
C PHE A 76 0.37 0.64 17.66
N TYR A 77 1.17 1.68 17.41
CA TYR A 77 1.53 2.09 16.06
C TYR A 77 2.39 1.02 15.37
N LEU A 78 3.38 0.48 16.08
CA LEU A 78 4.20 -0.62 15.58
C LEU A 78 3.35 -1.85 15.25
N GLY A 79 2.41 -2.21 16.13
CA GLY A 79 1.46 -3.30 15.91
C GLY A 79 0.60 -3.10 14.66
N ALA A 80 0.05 -1.89 14.46
CA ALA A 80 -0.72 -1.54 13.27
C ALA A 80 0.12 -1.61 11.99
N LEU A 81 1.37 -1.13 12.03
CA LEU A 81 2.30 -1.16 10.90
C LEU A 81 2.68 -2.59 10.52
N LEU A 82 2.98 -3.44 11.51
CA LEU A 82 3.28 -4.86 11.28
C LEU A 82 2.05 -5.63 10.78
N ALA A 83 0.88 -5.44 11.38
CA ALA A 83 -0.35 -6.09 10.95
C ALA A 83 -0.70 -5.74 9.50
N THR A 84 -0.57 -4.45 9.13
CA THR A 84 -0.79 -3.99 7.75
C THR A 84 0.24 -4.61 6.80
N GLY A 85 1.51 -4.67 7.20
CA GLY A 85 2.57 -5.32 6.42
C GLY A 85 2.31 -6.80 6.18
N VAL A 86 1.90 -7.54 7.21
CA VAL A 86 1.54 -8.97 7.10
C VAL A 86 0.35 -9.15 6.16
N LEU A 87 -0.72 -8.37 6.32
CA LEU A 87 -1.89 -8.43 5.43
C LEU A 87 -1.51 -8.15 3.97
N LEU A 88 -0.62 -7.20 3.73
CA LEU A 88 -0.15 -6.87 2.39
C LEU A 88 0.64 -8.04 1.78
N ILE A 89 1.54 -8.67 2.54
CA ILE A 89 2.29 -9.86 2.09
C ILE A 89 1.34 -11.02 1.79
N CYS A 90 0.39 -11.32 2.68
CA CYS A 90 -0.62 -12.37 2.48
C CYS A 90 -1.43 -12.13 1.21
N THR A 91 -1.83 -10.87 0.96
CA THR A 91 -2.59 -10.50 -0.24
C THR A 91 -1.76 -10.68 -1.52
N LEU A 92 -0.49 -10.30 -1.49
CA LEU A 92 0.44 -10.51 -2.62
C LEU A 92 0.68 -12.00 -2.90
N LEU A 93 0.87 -12.81 -1.86
CA LEU A 93 1.03 -14.26 -1.98
C LEU A 93 -0.23 -14.92 -2.54
N ALA A 94 -1.42 -14.51 -2.08
CA ALA A 94 -2.69 -14.99 -2.62
C ALA A 94 -2.85 -14.63 -4.11
N GLY A 95 -2.52 -13.39 -4.48
CA GLY A 95 -2.51 -12.95 -5.89
C GLY A 95 -1.55 -13.76 -6.76
N TRP A 96 -0.32 -13.97 -6.27
CA TRP A 96 0.68 -14.79 -6.96
C TRP A 96 0.21 -16.24 -7.15
N TYR A 97 -0.33 -16.85 -6.09
CA TYR A 97 -0.83 -18.23 -6.13
C TYR A 97 -1.98 -18.40 -7.12
N ILE A 98 -2.94 -17.47 -7.14
CA ILE A 98 -4.07 -17.49 -8.07
C ILE A 98 -3.59 -17.33 -9.52
N ASN A 99 -2.60 -16.47 -9.75
CA ASN A 99 -2.03 -16.27 -11.08
C ASN A 99 -1.25 -17.50 -11.58
N ARG A 100 -0.68 -18.29 -10.68
CA ARG A 100 0.06 -19.52 -11.03
C ARG A 100 -0.83 -20.73 -11.29
N LYS A 101 -2.08 -20.70 -10.81
CA LYS A 101 -3.07 -21.76 -10.97
C LYS A 101 -3.98 -21.59 -12.20
N ARG A 102 -3.86 -20.46 -12.89
CA ARG A 102 -4.49 -20.17 -14.17
C ARG A 102 -3.50 -20.41 -15.29
#